data_AF-A0A7Y0E298-F1
#
_entry.id   AF-A0A7Y0E298-F1
#
_cell.length_a   1.000
_cell.length_b   1.000
_cell.length_c   1.000
_cell.angle_alpha   90.00
_cell.angle_beta   90.00
_cell.angle_gamma   90.00
#
_symmetry.space_group_name_H-M   'P 1'
#
loop_
_entity.id
_entity.type
_entity.pdbx_description
1 polymer ?
#
loop_
_entity_poly.entity_id
_entity_poly.type
_entity_poly.pdbx_seq_one_letter_code
_entity_poly.pdbx_strand_id
1 'polypeptide(L)'
;MQTTSHLEIRDARDPVAVSAVIALLCITATMLLFLVTQTDPHPPNSIALFALGPFFSASLAIGFVAWFLSNEGHRAGNLCAVGFALTGLLSFGPHKYFDPSFPSIWPAVVAAQISIVVIAVRCTRLRRRQAEHS
;
A
#
# COMPACT_ATOMS: atom_id res chain seq x y z
N MET A 1 14.48 42.66 -12.38
CA MET A 1 13.74 41.73 -13.26
C MET A 1 13.81 40.36 -12.61
N GLN A 2 12.87 40.08 -11.71
CA GLN A 2 12.76 38.85 -10.92
C GLN A 2 11.84 37.88 -11.65
N THR A 3 12.39 36.77 -12.16
CA THR A 3 11.63 35.72 -12.85
C THR A 3 12.06 34.34 -12.37
N THR A 4 12.11 34.12 -11.06
CA THR A 4 12.49 32.82 -10.46
C THR A 4 11.65 32.49 -9.22
N SER A 5 10.31 32.57 -9.29
CA SER A 5 9.47 32.30 -8.09
C SER A 5 8.25 31.40 -8.31
N HIS A 6 8.10 30.74 -9.46
CA HIS A 6 6.90 29.92 -9.74
C HIS A 6 7.17 28.44 -10.11
N LEU A 7 8.42 28.03 -10.32
CA LEU A 7 8.76 26.65 -10.73
C LEU A 7 9.24 25.75 -9.59
N GLU A 8 9.34 26.28 -8.38
CA GLU A 8 9.70 25.52 -7.18
C GLU A 8 8.46 25.35 -6.28
N ILE A 9 7.31 25.04 -6.90
CA ILE A 9 6.15 24.53 -6.16
C ILE A 9 6.59 23.18 -5.60
N ARG A 10 7.09 23.24 -4.36
CA ARG A 10 7.41 22.13 -3.46
C ARG A 10 6.63 20.90 -3.85
N ASP A 11 7.36 19.88 -4.28
CA ASP A 11 6.89 18.52 -4.18
C ASP A 11 6.74 18.23 -2.68
N ALA A 12 5.59 18.59 -2.12
CA ALA A 12 5.20 18.31 -0.74
C ALA A 12 4.97 16.80 -0.53
N ARG A 13 5.04 16.05 -1.63
CA ARG A 13 4.95 14.61 -1.69
C ARG A 13 6.22 14.00 -1.10
N ASP A 14 6.02 12.93 -0.34
CA ASP A 14 7.10 12.01 -0.03
C ASP A 14 7.21 10.99 -1.17
N PRO A 15 8.13 11.17 -2.15
CA PRO A 15 8.17 10.33 -3.34
C PRO A 15 8.41 8.86 -2.98
N VAL A 16 9.10 8.61 -1.88
CA VAL A 16 9.38 7.25 -1.37
C VAL A 16 8.09 6.62 -0.83
N ALA A 17 7.32 7.35 -0.03
CA ALA A 17 6.06 6.84 0.50
C ALA A 17 5.05 6.53 -0.62
N VAL A 18 4.93 7.41 -1.61
CA VAL A 18 3.98 7.19 -2.70
C VAL A 18 4.42 6.05 -3.62
N SER A 19 5.72 5.91 -3.88
CA SER A 19 6.24 4.75 -4.63
C SER A 19 5.91 3.43 -3.92
N ALA A 20 6.01 3.39 -2.59
CA ALA A 20 5.62 2.22 -1.81
C ALA A 20 4.11 1.93 -1.85
N VAL A 21 3.27 2.96 -1.81
CA VAL A 21 1.80 2.80 -2.00
C VAL A 21 1.49 2.21 -3.36
N ILE A 22 2.09 2.75 -4.43
CA ILE A 22 1.88 2.25 -5.80
C ILE A 22 2.37 0.80 -5.93
N ALA A 23 3.55 0.48 -5.39
CA ALA A 23 4.07 -0.89 -5.40
C ALA A 23 3.12 -1.87 -4.71
N LEU A 24 2.65 -1.53 -3.50
CA LEU A 24 1.68 -2.36 -2.77
C LEU A 24 0.34 -2.47 -3.51
N LEU A 25 -0.09 -1.41 -4.21
CA LEU A 25 -1.29 -1.40 -5.06
C LEU A 25 -1.16 -2.36 -6.23
N CYS A 26 -0.03 -2.33 -6.95
CA CYS A 26 0.25 -3.24 -8.05
C CYS A 26 0.28 -4.70 -7.58
N ILE A 27 0.91 -5.00 -6.45
CA ILE A 27 0.96 -6.35 -5.88
C ILE A 27 -0.45 -6.83 -5.49
N THR A 28 -1.23 -5.97 -4.84
CA THR A 28 -2.61 -6.27 -4.42
C THR A 28 -3.53 -6.52 -5.62
N ALA A 29 -3.44 -5.68 -6.66
CA ALA A 29 -4.21 -5.82 -7.89
C ALA A 29 -3.83 -7.09 -8.66
N THR A 30 -2.53 -7.41 -8.73
CA THR A 30 -2.05 -8.64 -9.37
C THR A 30 -2.59 -9.86 -8.62
N MET A 31 -2.53 -9.89 -7.30
CA MET A 31 -3.05 -11.01 -6.51
C MET A 31 -4.57 -11.15 -6.62
N LEU A 32 -5.30 -10.04 -6.72
CA LEU A 32 -6.73 -10.08 -7.05
C LEU A 32 -6.96 -10.70 -8.44
N LEU A 33 -6.12 -10.37 -9.42
CA LEU A 33 -6.23 -10.96 -10.76
C LEU A 33 -6.00 -12.47 -10.72
N PHE A 34 -4.94 -12.96 -10.06
CA PHE A 34 -4.69 -14.40 -9.87
C PHE A 34 -5.88 -15.11 -9.19
N LEU A 35 -6.51 -14.45 -8.22
CA LEU A 35 -7.71 -14.96 -7.56
C LEU A 35 -8.90 -15.05 -8.53
N VAL A 36 -9.12 -14.04 -9.38
CA VAL A 36 -10.22 -14.02 -10.35
C VAL A 36 -9.99 -15.02 -11.48
N THR A 37 -8.75 -15.15 -11.96
CA THR A 37 -8.39 -16.08 -13.05
C THR A 37 -8.19 -17.51 -12.56
N GLN A 38 -8.27 -17.76 -11.24
CA GLN A 38 -8.03 -19.07 -10.62
C GLN A 38 -6.69 -19.67 -11.08
N THR A 39 -5.70 -18.80 -11.33
CA THR A 39 -4.38 -19.22 -11.78
C THR A 39 -3.55 -19.62 -10.57
N ASP A 40 -2.91 -20.78 -10.64
CA ASP A 40 -1.97 -21.17 -9.60
C ASP A 40 -0.83 -20.16 -9.49
N PRO A 41 -0.38 -19.82 -8.26
CA PRO A 41 -0.90 -20.27 -6.97
C PRO A 41 -2.15 -19.47 -6.52
N HIS A 42 -3.30 -20.11 -6.41
CA HIS A 42 -4.52 -19.51 -5.85
C HIS A 42 -4.68 -19.88 -4.36
N PRO A 43 -5.26 -19.02 -3.51
CA PRO A 43 -5.54 -19.39 -2.13
C PRO A 43 -6.56 -20.54 -2.04
N PRO A 44 -6.57 -21.32 -0.94
CA PRO A 44 -7.47 -22.46 -0.79
C PRO A 44 -8.94 -22.05 -0.91
N ASN A 45 -9.71 -22.79 -1.70
CA ASN A 45 -11.15 -22.59 -1.92
C ASN A 45 -12.02 -22.74 -0.65
N SER A 46 -11.41 -23.04 0.50
CA SER A 46 -12.09 -23.13 1.80
C SER A 46 -12.41 -21.77 2.42
N ILE A 47 -11.81 -20.68 1.93
CA ILE A 47 -12.18 -19.31 2.31
C ILE A 47 -13.24 -18.85 1.32
N ALA A 48 -14.44 -18.53 1.79
CA ALA A 48 -15.52 -18.06 0.94
C ALA A 48 -15.02 -16.92 0.04
N LEU A 49 -15.05 -17.13 -1.28
CA LEU A 49 -14.63 -16.15 -2.28
C LEU A 49 -15.34 -14.80 -2.10
N PHE A 50 -16.57 -14.86 -1.58
CA PHE A 50 -17.41 -13.71 -1.19
C PHE A 50 -16.86 -12.87 -0.03
N ALA A 51 -15.95 -13.39 0.80
CA ALA A 51 -15.27 -12.60 1.83
C ALA A 51 -14.01 -11.91 1.28
N LEU A 52 -13.32 -12.55 0.33
CA LEU A 52 -12.08 -12.02 -0.24
C LEU A 52 -12.33 -10.92 -1.27
N GLY A 53 -13.31 -11.08 -2.17
CA GLY A 53 -13.62 -10.08 -3.20
C GLY A 53 -13.90 -8.68 -2.63
N PRO A 54 -14.87 -8.51 -1.70
CA PRO A 54 -15.14 -7.24 -1.04
C PRO A 54 -13.94 -6.69 -0.26
N PHE A 55 -13.15 -7.56 0.39
CA PHE A 55 -11.95 -7.15 1.12
C PHE A 55 -10.88 -6.57 0.19
N PHE A 56 -10.58 -7.25 -0.94
CA PHE A 56 -9.65 -6.74 -1.94
C PHE A 56 -10.16 -5.45 -2.59
N SER A 57 -11.46 -5.35 -2.86
CA SER A 57 -12.09 -4.13 -3.39
C SER A 57 -11.92 -2.95 -2.42
N ALA A 58 -12.22 -3.15 -1.13
CA ALA A 58 -12.01 -2.14 -0.11
C ALA A 58 -10.53 -1.75 0.02
N SER A 59 -9.63 -2.73 0.02
CA SER A 59 -8.18 -2.51 0.09
C SER A 59 -7.68 -1.67 -1.10
N LEU A 60 -8.07 -2.01 -2.32
CA LEU A 60 -7.74 -1.24 -3.52
C LEU A 60 -8.30 0.19 -3.46
N ALA A 61 -9.55 0.37 -3.02
CA ALA A 61 -10.14 1.69 -2.88
C ALA A 61 -9.34 2.57 -1.90
N ILE A 62 -8.95 2.02 -0.73
CA ILE A 62 -8.12 2.74 0.24
C ILE A 62 -6.75 3.08 -0.36
N GLY A 63 -6.14 2.16 -1.12
CA GLY A 63 -4.86 2.38 -1.80
C GLY A 63 -4.92 3.48 -2.86
N PHE A 64 -5.97 3.53 -3.68
CA PHE A 64 -6.18 4.60 -4.66
C PHE A 64 -6.40 5.97 -3.99
N VAL A 65 -7.20 6.02 -2.92
CA VAL A 65 -7.40 7.24 -2.13
C VAL A 65 -6.08 7.69 -1.51
N ALA A 66 -5.30 6.76 -0.94
CA ALA A 66 -3.98 7.05 -0.38
C ALA A 66 -3.04 7.64 -1.44
N TRP A 67 -2.99 7.06 -2.64
CA TRP A 67 -2.18 7.58 -3.72
C TRP A 67 -2.61 8.99 -4.16
N PHE A 68 -3.91 9.20 -4.38
CA PHE A 68 -4.43 10.48 -4.85
C PHE A 68 -4.23 11.59 -3.82
N LEU A 69 -4.59 11.36 -2.55
CA LEU A 69 -4.47 12.37 -1.48
C LEU A 69 -3.03 12.59 -1.02
N SER A 70 -2.12 11.64 -1.22
CA SER A 70 -0.69 11.83 -0.91
C SER A 70 -0.03 12.88 -1.82
N ASN A 71 -0.59 13.12 -3.01
CA ASN A 71 -0.11 14.14 -3.93
C ASN A 71 -0.32 15.57 -3.40
N GLU A 72 -1.29 15.74 -2.49
CA GLU A 72 -1.71 17.04 -1.98
C GLU A 72 -1.21 17.32 -0.55
N GLY A 73 -0.42 16.40 0.03
CA GLY A 73 0.13 16.55 1.39
C GLY A 73 -0.91 16.41 2.51
N HIS A 74 -2.10 15.89 2.20
CA HIS A 74 -3.20 15.79 3.16
C HIS A 74 -2.93 14.75 4.26
N ARG A 75 -3.22 15.11 5.52
CA ARG A 75 -3.20 14.17 6.67
C ARG A 75 -4.08 12.93 6.44
N ALA A 76 -5.20 13.12 5.73
CA ALA A 76 -6.09 12.05 5.32
C ALA A 76 -5.39 11.03 4.37
N GLY A 77 -4.54 11.49 3.45
CA GLY A 77 -3.75 10.62 2.58
C GLY A 77 -2.81 9.71 3.37
N ASN A 78 -2.15 10.23 4.40
CA ASN A 78 -1.30 9.43 5.30
C ASN A 78 -2.11 8.40 6.10
N LEU A 79 -3.33 8.76 6.56
CA LEU A 79 -4.22 7.82 7.23
C LEU A 79 -4.65 6.68 6.29
N CYS A 80 -5.03 7.01 5.06
CA CYS A 80 -5.36 6.02 4.04
C CYS A 80 -4.16 5.14 3.69
N ALA A 81 -2.95 5.69 3.58
CA ALA A 81 -1.74 4.91 3.31
C ALA A 81 -1.46 3.89 4.42
N VAL A 82 -1.57 4.31 5.69
CA VAL A 82 -1.46 3.40 6.84
C VAL A 82 -2.57 2.36 6.83
N GLY A 83 -3.81 2.75 6.55
CA GLY A 83 -4.93 1.83 6.39
C GLY A 83 -4.68 0.78 5.31
N PHE A 84 -4.16 1.20 4.16
CA PHE A 84 -3.80 0.31 3.06
C PHE A 84 -2.63 -0.63 3.42
N ALA A 85 -1.66 -0.15 4.18
CA ALA A 85 -0.58 -0.98 4.69
C ALA A 85 -1.10 -2.06 5.66
N LEU A 86 -2.09 -1.73 6.50
CA LEU A 86 -2.72 -2.70 7.40
C LEU A 86 -3.52 -3.77 6.67
N THR A 87 -4.32 -3.40 5.66
CA THR A 87 -5.02 -4.38 4.83
C THR A 87 -4.03 -5.25 4.04
N GLY A 88 -2.96 -4.65 3.52
CA GLY A 88 -1.86 -5.37 2.89
C GLY A 88 -1.16 -6.35 3.83
N LEU A 89 -0.96 -5.99 5.11
CA LEU A 89 -0.35 -6.87 6.10
C LEU A 89 -1.25 -8.07 6.43
N LEU A 90 -2.57 -7.91 6.37
CA LEU A 90 -3.50 -9.02 6.51
C LEU A 90 -3.40 -9.99 5.33
N SER A 91 -3.13 -9.51 4.11
CA SER A 91 -2.95 -10.35 2.91
C SER A 91 -1.55 -10.97 2.78
N PHE A 92 -0.50 -10.22 3.14
CA PHE A 92 0.91 -10.53 2.85
C PHE A 92 1.77 -10.57 4.11
N GLY A 93 1.16 -10.78 5.28
CA GLY A 93 1.84 -10.76 6.57
C GLY A 93 2.74 -11.97 6.82
N PRO A 94 3.48 -11.98 7.95
CA PRO A 94 4.42 -13.04 8.28
C PRO A 94 3.80 -14.44 8.41
N HIS A 95 2.49 -14.51 8.69
CA HIS A 95 1.77 -15.79 8.73
C HIS A 95 1.83 -16.54 7.38
N LYS A 96 2.10 -15.85 6.27
CA LYS A 96 2.27 -16.47 4.94
C LYS A 96 3.51 -17.34 4.80
N TYR A 97 4.50 -17.23 5.70
CA TYR A 97 5.67 -18.11 5.67
C TYR A 97 5.37 -19.56 6.02
N PHE A 98 4.23 -19.81 6.67
CA PHE A 98 3.76 -21.14 7.03
C PHE A 98 2.77 -21.72 6.01
N ASP A 99 2.44 -20.96 4.97
CA ASP A 99 1.55 -21.38 3.89
C ASP A 99 2.32 -22.33 2.94
N PRO A 100 1.81 -23.53 2.62
CA PRO A 100 2.43 -24.44 1.65
C PRO A 100 2.69 -23.80 0.29
N SER A 101 1.87 -22.81 -0.11
CA SER A 101 2.03 -22.09 -1.37
C SER A 101 3.10 -21.00 -1.33
N PHE A 102 3.73 -20.76 -0.17
CA PHE A 102 4.74 -19.72 0.02
C PHE A 102 5.88 -19.74 -1.01
N PRO A 103 6.48 -20.90 -1.38
CA PRO A 103 7.55 -20.95 -2.37
C PRO A 103 7.16 -20.39 -3.75
N SER A 104 5.85 -20.32 -4.06
CA SER A 104 5.35 -19.76 -5.30
C SER A 104 4.99 -18.28 -5.20
N ILE A 105 4.72 -17.76 -4.00
CA ILE A 105 4.27 -16.36 -3.77
C ILE A 105 5.28 -15.50 -3.01
N TRP A 106 6.42 -16.06 -2.59
CA TRP A 106 7.36 -15.36 -1.72
C TRP A 106 7.85 -14.01 -2.24
N PRO A 107 8.09 -13.78 -3.56
CA PRO A 107 8.57 -12.48 -4.03
C PRO A 107 7.51 -11.39 -3.81
N ALA A 108 6.24 -11.72 -4.01
CA ALA A 108 5.13 -10.82 -3.78
C ALA A 108 4.97 -10.50 -2.29
N VAL A 109 5.09 -11.52 -1.42
CA VAL A 109 5.00 -11.35 0.04
C VAL A 109 6.10 -10.43 0.55
N VAL A 110 7.36 -10.66 0.15
CA VAL A 110 8.50 -9.84 0.58
C VAL A 110 8.38 -8.42 0.05
N ALA A 111 8.04 -8.23 -1.23
CA ALA A 111 7.87 -6.90 -1.82
C ALA A 111 6.72 -6.12 -1.16
N ALA A 112 5.61 -6.79 -0.80
CA ALA A 112 4.52 -6.17 -0.08
C ALA A 112 4.94 -5.73 1.33
N GLN A 113 5.66 -6.58 2.06
CA GLN A 113 6.15 -6.25 3.40
C GLN A 113 7.15 -5.09 3.39
N ILE A 114 8.06 -5.04 2.43
CA ILE A 114 8.96 -3.88 2.25
C ILE A 114 8.14 -2.61 2.03
N SER A 115 7.13 -2.67 1.15
CA SER A 115 6.25 -1.53 0.89
C SER A 115 5.50 -1.08 2.16
N ILE A 116 4.97 -2.03 2.93
CA ILE A 116 4.28 -1.78 4.21
C ILE A 116 5.22 -1.10 5.22
N VAL A 117 6.44 -1.61 5.38
CA VAL A 117 7.44 -1.02 6.29
C VAL A 117 7.79 0.40 5.86
N VAL A 118 8.01 0.63 4.57
CA VAL A 118 8.30 1.98 4.04
C VAL A 118 7.13 2.93 4.34
N ILE A 119 5.89 2.53 4.05
CA ILE A 119 4.71 3.35 4.35
C ILE A 119 4.64 3.69 5.85
N ALA A 120 4.81 2.70 6.72
CA ALA A 120 4.75 2.89 8.17
C ALA A 120 5.83 3.85 8.68
N VAL A 121 7.08 3.68 8.24
CA VAL A 121 8.21 4.52 8.66
C VAL A 121 8.05 5.96 8.17
N ARG A 122 7.64 6.15 6.91
CA ARG A 122 7.51 7.50 6.33
C ARG A 122 6.32 8.25 6.92
N CYS A 123 5.16 7.60 7.07
CA CYS A 123 3.98 8.23 7.66
C CYS A 123 4.17 8.59 9.14
N THR A 124 4.91 7.78 9.92
CA THR A 124 5.17 8.07 11.34
C THR A 124 6.19 9.20 11.54
N ARG A 125 7.22 9.28 10.70
CA ARG A 125 8.20 10.38 10.73
C ARG A 125 7.56 11.73 10.39
N LEU A 126 6.62 11.77 9.45
CA LEU A 126 5.88 12.99 9.11
C LEU A 126 5.02 13.51 10.27
N ARG A 127 4.38 12.61 11.02
CA ARG A 127 3.59 12.98 12.21
C ARG A 127 4.44 13.60 13.31
N ARG A 128 5.64 13.05 13.57
CA ARG A 128 6.55 13.61 14.58
C ARG A 128 6.97 15.05 14.26
N ARG A 129 7.34 15.34 13.01
CA ARG A 129 7.73 16.69 12.58
C ARG A 129 6.61 17.72 12.72
N GLN A 130 5.35 17.32 12.49
CA GLN A 130 4.22 18.24 12.66
C GLN A 130 3.94 18.55 14.14
N ALA A 131 4.20 17.59 15.05
CA ALA A 131 4.04 17.79 16.48
C ALA A 131 5.13 18.68 17.10
N GLU A 132 6.33 18.74 16.51
CA GLU A 132 7.42 19.62 16.95
C GLU A 132 7.22 21.10 16.55
N HIS A 133 6.33 21.38 15.59
CA HIS A 133 6.05 22.73 15.06
C HIS A 133 4.69 23.30 15.50
N SER A 134 3.96 22.63 16.40
CA SER A 134 2.69 23.10 16.99
C SER A 134 2.90 23.47 18.46
#